data_AF-A0A151RAL4-F1
#
_entry.id   AF-A0A151RAL4-F1
#
_cell.length_a   1.000
_cell.length_b   1.000
_cell.length_c   1.000
_cell.angle_alpha   90.00
_cell.angle_beta   90.00
_cell.angle_gamma   90.00
#
_symmetry.space_group_name_H-M   'P 1'
#
loop_
_entity.id
_entity.type
_entity.pdbx_description
1 polymer ?
#
loop_
_entity_poly.entity_id
_entity_poly.type
_entity_poly.pdbx_seq_one_letter_code
_entity_poly.pdbx_strand_id
1 'polypeptide(L)' 'MKFQGSINGLLVQVLLDSGSSDNFLQPRIAHSLKLPIEPIPQFQVLVGNGTKEAMLREYLRSTWNH' A
#
# COMPACT_ATOMS: atom_id res chain seq x y z
N MET A 1 2.31 -11.20 11.42
CA MET A 1 1.86 -12.54 10.93
C MET A 1 1.91 -12.55 9.41
N LYS A 2 2.23 -13.66 8.74
CA LYS A 2 2.18 -13.73 7.26
C LYS A 2 1.17 -14.78 6.81
N PHE A 3 0.38 -14.47 5.78
CA PHE A 3 -0.58 -15.39 5.20
C PHE A 3 -0.60 -15.27 3.68
N GLN A 4 -1.14 -16.31 3.03
CA GLN A 4 -1.41 -16.27 1.59
C GLN A 4 -2.78 -15.65 1.34
N GLY A 5 -2.86 -14.82 0.31
CA GLY A 5 -4.11 -14.24 -0.17
C GLY A 5 -4.12 -14.17 -1.69
N SER A 6 -5.18 -13.60 -2.24
CA SER A 6 -5.28 -13.34 -3.68
C SER A 6 -5.91 -11.97 -3.94
N ILE A 7 -5.46 -11.32 -5.02
CA ILE A 7 -6.04 -10.08 -5.55
C ILE A 7 -6.30 -10.32 -7.03
N ASN A 8 -7.56 -10.28 -7.46
CA ASN A 8 -7.96 -10.57 -8.86
C ASN A 8 -7.33 -11.86 -9.43
N GLY A 9 -7.25 -12.92 -8.61
CA GLY A 9 -6.65 -14.21 -9.00
C GLY A 9 -5.11 -14.27 -8.93
N LEU A 10 -4.41 -13.15 -8.73
CA LEU A 10 -2.98 -13.13 -8.47
C LEU A 10 -2.71 -13.54 -7.02
N LEU A 11 -1.95 -14.62 -6.82
CA LEU A 11 -1.52 -15.05 -5.49
C LEU A 11 -0.50 -14.05 -4.91
N VAL A 12 -0.74 -13.64 -3.67
CA VAL A 12 0.12 -12.69 -2.95
C VAL A 12 0.42 -13.20 -1.53
N GLN A 13 1.56 -12.77 -0.99
CA GLN A 13 1.84 -12.92 0.44
C GLN A 13 1.45 -11.64 1.15
N VAL A 14 0.58 -11.74 2.16
CA VAL A 14 0.12 -10.61 2.96
C VAL A 14 0.83 -10.65 4.31
N LEU A 15 1.38 -9.50 4.71
CA LEU A 15 1.91 -9.27 6.04
C LEU A 15 0.83 -8.55 6.86
N LEU A 16 0.33 -9.21 7.90
CA LEU A 16 -0.48 -8.55 8.92
C LEU A 16 0.43 -7.72 9.82
N ASP A 17 0.24 -6.41 9.77
CA ASP A 17 0.91 -5.42 10.58
C ASP A 17 -0.12 -4.56 11.32
N SER A 18 -0.04 -4.54 12.66
CA SER A 18 -0.86 -3.69 13.51
C SER A 18 -0.22 -2.33 13.80
N GLY A 19 1.04 -2.12 13.40
CA GLY A 19 1.79 -0.89 13.60
C GLY A 19 1.60 0.15 12.49
N SER A 20 0.91 -0.20 11.41
CA SER A 20 0.65 0.68 10.27
C SER A 20 -0.84 1.03 10.17
N SER A 21 -1.14 2.29 9.84
CA SER A 21 -2.53 2.75 9.62
C SER A 21 -3.03 2.47 8.21
N ASP A 22 -2.12 2.47 7.23
CA ASP A 22 -2.44 2.26 5.81
C ASP A 22 -1.93 0.91 5.31
N ASN A 23 -2.57 0.42 4.25
CA ASN A 23 -2.10 -0.75 3.54
C ASN A 23 -1.06 -0.34 2.48
N PHE A 24 0.00 -1.12 2.36
CA PHE A 24 1.05 -0.91 1.38
C PHE A 24 1.07 -2.06 0.38
N LEU A 25 1.13 -1.71 -0.90
CA LEU A 25 1.27 -2.68 -1.98
C LEU A 25 2.60 -2.47 -2.69
N GLN A 26 3.29 -3.56 -3.02
CA GLN A 26 4.50 -3.46 -3.84
C GLN A 26 4.12 -2.98 -5.26
N PRO A 27 4.83 -1.98 -5.83
CA PRO A 27 4.51 -1.44 -7.16
C PRO A 27 4.43 -2.51 -8.26
N ARG A 28 5.25 -3.57 -8.17
CA ARG A 28 5.19 -4.70 -9.12
C ARG A 28 3.83 -5.40 -9.15
N ILE A 29 3.12 -5.46 -8.02
CA ILE A 29 1.80 -6.09 -7.93
C ILE A 29 0.77 -5.17 -8.62
N ALA A 30 0.83 -3.87 -8.34
CA ALA A 30 0.02 -2.85 -9.02
C ALA A 30 0.15 -2.94 -10.54
N HIS A 31 1.38 -2.98 -11.06
CA HIS A 31 1.67 -3.09 -12.48
C HIS A 31 1.18 -4.42 -13.08
N SER A 32 1.41 -5.55 -12.38
CA SER A 32 0.98 -6.87 -12.85
C SER A 32 -0.54 -6.96 -12.99
N LEU A 33 -1.26 -6.31 -12.08
CA LEU A 33 -2.71 -6.22 -12.08
C LEU A 33 -3.27 -5.11 -12.96
N LYS A 34 -2.38 -4.29 -13.59
CA LYS A 34 -2.74 -3.11 -14.38
C LYS A 34 -3.68 -2.15 -13.63
N LEU A 35 -3.44 -1.97 -12.33
CA LEU A 35 -4.23 -1.06 -11.52
C LEU A 35 -3.94 0.40 -11.93
N PRO A 36 -4.95 1.28 -11.90
CA PRO A 36 -4.75 2.69 -12.21
C PRO A 36 -3.85 3.33 -11.16
N ILE A 37 -2.74 3.94 -11.59
CA ILE A 37 -1.79 4.63 -10.72
C ILE A 37 -1.94 6.13 -10.94
N GLU A 38 -2.27 6.86 -9.87
CA GLU A 38 -2.41 8.31 -9.89
C GLU A 38 -1.43 8.96 -8.91
N PRO A 39 -0.85 10.13 -9.25
CA PRO A 39 -0.08 10.91 -8.32
C PRO A 39 -0.94 11.35 -7.14
N ILE A 40 -0.39 11.29 -5.93
CA ILE A 40 -1.04 11.81 -4.72
C ILE A 40 -0.25 12.99 -4.15
N PRO A 41 -0.90 13.90 -3.39
CA PRO A 41 -0.19 14.92 -2.65
C PRO A 41 0.81 14.30 -1.68
N GLN A 42 1.95 14.96 -1.49
CA GLN A 42 2.94 14.55 -0.50
C GLN A 42 2.33 14.59 0.90
N PHE A 43 2.57 13.54 1.68
CA PHE A 43 2.12 13.43 3.06
C PHE A 43 3.24 12.94 3.96
N GLN A 44 3.14 13.28 5.25
CA GLN A 44 4.13 12.89 6.25
C GLN A 44 3.67 11.60 6.92
N VAL A 45 4.59 10.65 7.05
CA VAL A 45 4.38 9.42 7.83
C VAL A 45 5.32 9.39 9.02
N LEU A 46 4.80 8.95 10.15
CA LEU A 46 5.63 8.60 11.30
C LEU A 46 6.21 7.21 11.07
N VAL A 47 7.53 7.12 10.97
CA VAL A 47 8.23 5.84 10.85
C VAL A 47 8.57 5.28 12.23
N GLY A 48 8.79 3.97 12.33
CA GLY A 48 8.96 3.25 13.61
C GLY A 48 10.15 3.69 14.48
N ASN A 49 10.99 4.61 14.01
CA ASN A 49 12.05 5.26 14.78
C ASN A 49 11.61 6.59 15.44
N GLY A 50 10.34 6.98 15.29
CA GLY A 50 9.77 8.21 15.86
C GLY A 50 9.98 9.46 15.00
N THR A 51 10.60 9.35 13.82
CA THR A 51 10.78 10.48 12.90
C THR A 51 9.60 10.62 11.93
N LYS A 52 9.31 11.86 11.54
CA LYS A 52 8.33 12.13 10.48
C LYS A 52 9.08 12.26 9.16
N GLU A 53 8.85 11.31 8.26
CA GLU A 53 9.44 11.32 6.93
C GLU A 53 8.37 11.65 5.89
N ALA A 54 8.75 12.46 4.91
CA ALA A 54 7.87 12.80 3.81
C ALA A 54 7.91 11.65 2.79
N MET A 55 6.79 10.94 2.64
CA MET A 55 6.68 9.89 1.63
C MET A 55 6.37 10.53 0.28
N LEU A 56 7.26 10.29 -0.68
CA LEU A 56 7.00 10.47 -2.10
C LEU A 56 6.91 9.08 -2.69
N ARG A 57 5.72 8.60 -3.12
CA ARG A 57 5.51 7.61 -4.20
C ARG A 57 4.01 7.43 -4.53
N GLU A 58 3.77 6.87 -5.71
CA GLU A 58 2.49 6.43 -6.27
C GLU A 58 1.74 5.48 -5.32
N TYR A 59 0.62 5.93 -4.76
CA TYR A 59 -0.26 5.12 -3.90
C TYR A 59 -1.53 4.76 -4.64
N LEU A 60 -1.87 3.47 -4.65
CA LEU A 60 -3.17 2.99 -5.08
C LEU A 60 -4.19 3.24 -3.96
N ARG A 61 -4.98 4.29 -4.09
CA ARG A 61 -6.16 4.49 -3.23
C ARG A 61 -7.41 4.04 -4.01
N SER A 62 -7.95 2.86 -3.71
CA SER A 62 -9.34 2.58 -4.11
C SER A 62 -10.24 3.38 -3.18
N THR A 63 -10.83 4.46 -3.69
CA THR A 63 -11.84 5.22 -2.97
C THR A 63 -13.06 4.33 -2.71
N TRP A 64 -13.27 3.98 -1.44
CA TRP A 64 -14.59 3.63 -0.93
C TRP A 64 -15.48 4.86 -1.06
N ASN A 65 -16.36 4.86 -2.05
CA ASN A 65 -17.56 5.69 -2.05
C ASN A 65 -18.75 4.75 -1.83
N HIS A 66 -19.68 5.23 -1.00
CA HIS A 66 -20.88 4.53 -0.53
C HIS A 66 -21.71 3.96 -1.68
#